data_AF-A0AAU5NFI7-F1
#
_entry.id   AF-A0AAU5NFI7-F1
#
_cell.length_a   1.000
_cell.length_b   1.000
_cell.length_c   1.000
_cell.angle_alpha   90.00
_cell.angle_beta   90.00
_cell.angle_gamma   90.00
#
_symmetry.space_group_name_H-M   'P 1'
#
loop_
_entity.id
_entity.type
_entity.pdbx_description
1 polymer ?
#
loop_
_entity_poly.entity_id
_entity_poly.type
_entity_poly.pdbx_seq_one_letter_code
_entity_poly.pdbx_strand_id
1 'polypeptide(L)' 'MIQQVPHTVTGVGAADLALALDVASALHPPTAAGRRAPEVAAPQLMGLRTTAARPHQRKVPLKRLAAMRA' A
#
# COMPACT_ATOMS: atom_id res chain seq x y z
N MET A 1 8.51 -29.67 7.17
CA MET A 1 7.67 -30.32 8.20
C MET A 1 6.31 -29.66 8.14
N ILE A 2 5.24 -30.40 7.84
CA ILE A 2 3.88 -29.86 7.65
C ILE A 2 3.07 -30.16 8.92
N GLN A 3 2.37 -29.16 9.46
CA GLN A 3 1.45 -29.33 10.58
C GLN A 3 0.04 -29.57 10.05
N GLN A 4 -0.66 -30.57 10.61
CA GLN A 4 -2.06 -30.85 10.29
C GLN A 4 -2.95 -30.53 11.50
N VAL A 5 -4.01 -29.75 11.27
CA VAL A 5 -5.02 -29.43 12.28
C VAL A 5 -6.35 -30.05 11.84
N PRO A 6 -6.77 -31.18 12.43
CA PRO A 6 -8.00 -31.85 12.06
C PRO A 6 -9.21 -31.01 12.48
N HIS A 7 -10.11 -30.74 11.54
CA HIS A 7 -11.42 -30.12 11.81
C HIS A 7 -12.48 -30.73 10.89
N THR A 8 -13.64 -31.02 11.45
CA THR A 8 -14.74 -31.69 10.74
C THR A 8 -15.90 -30.71 10.60
N VAL A 9 -15.72 -29.69 9.76
CA VAL A 9 -16.73 -28.67 9.50
C VAL A 9 -16.94 -28.51 8.00
N THR A 10 -18.20 -28.67 7.57
CA THR A 10 -18.63 -28.59 6.17
C THR A 10 -19.53 -27.38 5.90
N GLY A 11 -19.80 -26.56 6.92
CA GLY A 11 -20.66 -25.38 6.86
C GLY A 11 -19.91 -24.07 6.62
N VAL A 12 -20.67 -23.01 6.32
CA VAL A 12 -20.17 -21.63 6.11
C VAL A 12 -20.93 -20.63 7.02
N GLY A 13 -21.45 -21.12 8.16
CA GLY A 13 -22.15 -20.31 9.15
C GLY A 13 -21.19 -19.52 10.06
N ALA A 14 -21.76 -18.66 10.91
CA ALA A 14 -20.97 -17.83 11.84
C ALA A 14 -20.09 -18.67 12.81
N ALA A 15 -20.59 -19.83 13.25
CA ALA A 15 -19.83 -20.75 14.09
C ALA A 15 -18.63 -21.37 13.35
N ASP A 16 -18.80 -21.62 12.04
CA ASP A 16 -17.76 -22.20 11.19
C ASP A 16 -16.65 -21.18 10.90
N LEU A 17 -17.01 -19.90 10.76
CA LEU A 17 -16.05 -18.80 10.64
C LEU A 17 -15.18 -18.64 11.89
N ALA A 18 -15.76 -18.77 13.09
CA ALA A 18 -14.99 -18.68 14.33
C ALA A 18 -13.93 -19.81 14.41
N LEU A 19 -14.30 -21.03 14.03
CA LEU A 19 -13.36 -22.15 13.98
C LEU A 19 -12.28 -21.94 12.91
N ALA A 20 -12.64 -21.44 11.72
CA ALA A 20 -11.68 -21.16 10.66
C ALA A 20 -10.62 -20.12 11.10
N LEU A 21 -11.03 -19.09 11.85
CA LEU A 21 -10.11 -18.09 12.41
C LEU A 21 -9.19 -18.68 13.47
N ASP A 22 -9.70 -19.58 14.31
CA ASP A 22 -8.90 -20.26 15.34
C ASP A 22 -7.82 -21.16 14.70
N VAL A 23 -8.21 -21.97 13.69
CA VAL A 23 -7.28 -22.79 12.90
C VAL A 23 -6.25 -21.91 12.19
N ALA A 24 -6.67 -20.79 11.59
CA ALA A 24 -5.76 -19.85 10.94
C ALA A 24 -4.75 -19.25 11.93
N SER A 25 -5.17 -18.89 13.15
CA SER A 25 -4.27 -18.38 14.20
C SER A 25 -3.28 -19.44 14.69
N ALA A 26 -3.71 -20.70 14.78
CA ALA A 26 -2.83 -21.81 15.17
C ALA A 26 -1.74 -22.08 14.12
N LEU A 27 -2.09 -21.99 12.83
CA LEU A 27 -1.15 -22.21 11.71
C LEU A 27 -0.28 -20.97 11.41
N HIS A 28 -0.83 -19.78 11.63
CA HIS A 28 -0.20 -18.51 11.36
C HIS A 28 -0.14 -17.69 12.65
N PRO A 29 0.77 -18.03 13.59
CA PRO A 29 0.97 -17.19 14.75
C PRO A 29 1.29 -15.78 14.25
N PRO A 30 0.62 -14.74 14.78
CA PRO A 30 0.88 -13.37 14.37
C PRO A 30 2.36 -13.11 14.62
N THR A 31 3.12 -13.09 13.52
CA THR A 31 4.52 -12.72 13.56
C THR A 31 4.50 -11.32 14.09
N ALA A 32 5.07 -11.10 15.28
CA ALA A 32 4.94 -9.88 16.07
C ALA A 32 4.78 -8.66 15.16
N ALA A 33 3.81 -7.80 15.48
CA ALA A 33 3.34 -6.63 14.70
C ALA A 33 4.43 -5.67 14.16
N GLY A 34 5.71 -5.95 14.38
CA GLY A 34 6.89 -5.29 13.83
C GLY A 34 7.40 -5.80 12.47
N ARG A 35 6.83 -6.83 11.83
CA ARG A 35 7.19 -7.13 10.42
C ARG A 35 6.35 -6.31 9.44
N ARG A 36 6.32 -4.99 9.63
CA ARG A 36 6.01 -4.09 8.51
C ARG A 36 6.99 -4.43 7.39
N ALA A 37 6.48 -4.70 6.20
CA ALA A 37 7.32 -4.71 5.00
C ALA A 37 8.15 -3.41 4.99
N PRO A 38 9.43 -3.44 4.56
CA PRO A 38 10.24 -2.23 4.53
C PRO A 38 9.44 -1.18 3.76
N GLU A 39 9.12 -0.08 4.44
CA GLU A 39 8.50 1.08 3.82
C GLU A 39 9.49 1.55 2.74
N VAL A 40 9.23 1.15 1.49
CA VAL A 40 10.05 1.56 0.36
C VAL A 40 9.93 3.07 0.31
N ALA A 41 11.02 3.76 0.67
CA ALA A 41 11.05 5.21 0.74
C ALA A 41 10.61 5.76 -0.61
N ALA A 42 9.42 6.36 -0.65
CA ALA A 42 8.98 7.09 -1.83
C ALA A 42 10.00 8.22 -2.08
N PRO A 43 10.49 8.40 -3.32
CA PRO A 43 11.40 9.48 -3.63
C PRO A 43 10.79 10.80 -3.16
N GLN A 44 11.51 11.52 -2.31
CA GLN A 44 11.11 12.87 -1.92
C GLN A 44 11.14 13.73 -3.18
N LEU A 45 9.98 14.00 -3.78
CA LEU A 45 9.80 14.91 -4.92
C LEU A 45 9.98 16.36 -4.46
N MET A 46 11.15 16.66 -3.90
CA MET A 46 11.53 17.95 -3.36
C MET A 46 11.61 18.93 -4.54
N GLY A 47 10.69 19.90 -4.57
CA GLY A 47 10.62 20.91 -5.63
C GLY A 47 9.52 20.73 -6.68
N LEU A 48 8.77 19.62 -6.69
CA LEU A 48 7.65 19.41 -7.63
C LEU A 48 6.27 19.75 -7.05
N ARG A 49 6.17 19.95 -5.74
CA ARG A 49 4.93 20.43 -5.08
C ARG A 49 4.86 21.95 -5.13
N THR A 50 4.77 22.52 -6.34
CA THR A 50 4.46 23.93 -6.50
C THR A 50 2.98 24.14 -6.18
N THR A 51 2.68 24.83 -5.09
CA THR A 51 1.30 25.20 -4.72
C THR A 51 0.71 26.14 -5.78
N ALA A 52 -0.57 25.94 -6.12
CA ALA A 52 -1.30 26.75 -7.11
C ALA A 52 -1.49 28.23 -6.70
N ALA A 53 -1.08 28.59 -5.48
CA ALA A 53 -1.28 29.91 -4.88
C ALA A 53 -0.19 30.94 -5.24
N ARG A 54 0.78 30.64 -6.12
CA ARG A 54 1.82 31.63 -6.48
C ARG A 54 1.24 32.65 -7.47
N PRO A 55 1.05 33.93 -7.09
CA PRO A 55 0.62 34.95 -8.01
C PRO A 55 1.79 35.32 -8.92
N HIS A 56 1.60 35.15 -10.23
CA HIS A 56 2.46 35.66 -11.29
C HIS A 56 3.94 35.23 -11.28
N GLN A 57 4.21 34.03 -11.83
CA GLN A 57 5.45 33.90 -12.59
C GLN A 57 5.30 34.77 -13.85
N ARG A 58 6.13 35.82 -13.99
CA ARG A 58 6.30 36.49 -15.28
C ARG A 58 6.56 35.39 -16.32
N LYS A 59 5.67 35.23 -17.31
CA LYS A 59 5.91 34.33 -18.42
C LYS A 59 7.10 34.86 -19.21
N VAL A 60 8.30 34.39 -18.88
CA VAL A 60 9.47 34.58 -19.73
C VAL A 60 9.27 33.61 -20.90
N PRO A 61 9.15 34.10 -22.14
CA PRO A 61 9.02 33.22 -23.29
C PRO A 61 10.27 32.35 -23.37
N LEU A 62 10.11 31.06 -23.11
CA LEU A 62 11.16 30.08 -23.36
C LEU A 62 11.23 29.88 -24.87
N LYS A 63 12.25 30.47 -25.52
CA LYS A 63 12.45 30.40 -26.98
C LYS A 63 12.30 28.96 -27.52
N ARG A 64 12.78 27.97 -26.75
CA ARG A 64 12.69 26.54 -27.11
C ARG A 64 11.25 26.02 -27.17
N LEU A 65 10.36 26.44 -26.26
CA LEU A 65 8.96 26.01 -26.25
C LEU A 65 8.12 26.75 -27.30
N ALA A 66 8.46 28.02 -27.57
CA ALA A 66 7.82 28.77 -28.64
C ALA A 66 8.09 28.13 -30.02
N ALA A 67 9.31 27.65 -30.24
CA ALA A 67 9.70 26.98 -31.48
C ALA A 67 9.00 25.62 -31.70
N MET A 68 8.56 24.95 -30.65
CA MET A 68 7.85 23.66 -30.74
C MET A 68 6.34 23.79 -30.94
N ARG A 69 5.77 24.99 -30.89
CA ARG A 69 4.31 25.24 -31.06
C ARG A 69 3.94 25.56 -32.52
N ALA A 70 4.88 25.48 -33.46
CA ALA A 70 4.63 25.62 -34.90
C ALA A 70 4.22 24.29 -35.50
#